data_AF-A0A925T9H5-F1
#
_entry.id   AF-A0A925T9H5-F1
#
_cell.length_a   1.000
_cell.length_b   1.000
_cell.length_c   1.000
_cell.angle_alpha   90.00
_cell.angle_beta   90.00
_cell.angle_gamma   90.00
#
_symmetry.space_group_name_H-M   'P 1'
#
loop_
_entity.id
_entity.type
_entity.pdbx_description
1 polymer ?
#
loop_
_entity_poly.entity_id
_entity_poly.type
_entity_poly.pdbx_seq_one_letter_code
_entity_poly.pdbx_strand_id
1 'polypeptide(L)'
;MTTTNNNGHDSQLQSFFMTMLQEAYWSEQHLLNVLNTMMISATSKELRQAFAMHQQQTEKHVQRLEEAFGVLGAEPQAVPSVGMQGLFDDGWQVIDETEAGSANRDVALIIAAQKVEHFEMACYGSLVTLATTLGQKDIAKLLGKTLKEEKQTDAALTAIAESKINQKARKEQTVAE
;
A
#
# COMPACT_ATOMS: atom_id res chain seq x y z
N MET A 1 5.82 4.98 -47.95
CA MET A 1 7.06 4.46 -47.36
C MET A 1 7.48 5.38 -46.24
N THR A 2 7.20 4.99 -45.00
CA THR A 2 7.89 5.45 -43.78
C THR A 2 7.59 4.41 -42.72
N THR A 3 8.30 3.29 -42.81
CA THR A 3 8.41 2.29 -41.76
C THR A 3 9.26 2.89 -40.64
N THR A 4 8.62 3.42 -39.60
CA THR A 4 9.31 3.69 -38.33
C THR A 4 9.52 2.37 -37.63
N ASN A 5 10.71 1.82 -37.85
CA ASN A 5 11.26 0.67 -37.19
C ASN A 5 11.52 1.04 -35.73
N ASN A 6 10.55 0.81 -34.84
CA ASN A 6 10.68 1.12 -33.41
C ASN A 6 11.33 -0.05 -32.66
N ASN A 7 12.58 -0.37 -33.02
CA ASN A 7 13.47 -1.16 -32.17
C ASN A 7 14.14 -0.20 -31.17
N GLY A 8 13.34 0.40 -30.29
CA GLY A 8 13.85 1.21 -29.20
C GLY A 8 14.46 0.30 -28.14
N HIS A 9 15.76 0.42 -27.89
CA HIS A 9 16.36 -0.14 -26.70
C HIS A 9 15.65 0.45 -25.47
N ASP A 10 14.77 -0.32 -24.82
CA ASP A 10 14.23 0.04 -23.52
C ASP A 10 15.42 0.33 -22.59
N SER A 11 15.50 1.57 -22.11
CA SER A 11 16.53 1.93 -21.15
C SER A 11 16.34 1.11 -19.87
N GLN A 12 17.42 0.81 -19.15
CA GLN A 12 17.32 0.15 -17.85
C GLN A 12 16.34 0.88 -16.90
N LEU A 13 16.24 2.20 -17.03
CA LEU A 13 15.30 3.03 -16.29
C LEU A 13 13.84 2.73 -16.64
N GLN A 14 13.53 2.52 -17.92
CA GLN A 14 12.21 2.12 -18.40
C GLN A 14 11.84 0.73 -17.85
N SER A 15 12.81 -0.20 -17.83
CA SER A 15 12.60 -1.52 -17.23
C SER A 15 12.31 -1.44 -15.73
N PHE A 16 13.07 -0.65 -14.97
CA PHE A 16 12.80 -0.43 -13.55
C PHE A 16 11.42 0.18 -13.32
N PHE A 17 11.04 1.19 -14.10
CA PHE A 17 9.71 1.80 -14.01
C PHE A 17 8.60 0.78 -14.26
N MET A 18 8.72 -0.04 -15.32
CA MET A 18 7.71 -1.04 -15.65
C MET A 18 7.60 -2.12 -14.56
N THR A 19 8.73 -2.66 -14.08
CA THR A 19 8.73 -3.65 -13.00
C THR A 19 8.08 -3.10 -11.73
N MET A 20 8.45 -1.88 -11.31
CA MET A 20 7.86 -1.27 -10.12
C MET A 20 6.36 -0.99 -10.29
N LEU A 21 5.89 -0.65 -11.50
CA LEU A 21 4.46 -0.43 -11.77
C LEU A 21 3.67 -1.74 -11.66
N GLN A 22 4.23 -2.84 -12.16
CA GLN A 22 3.66 -4.18 -12.05
C GLN A 22 3.64 -4.71 -10.62
N GLU A 23 4.70 -4.43 -9.85
CA GLU A 23 4.78 -4.75 -8.42
C GLU A 23 3.77 -3.94 -7.60
N ALA A 24 3.64 -2.63 -7.86
CA ALA A 24 2.63 -1.81 -7.21
C ALA A 24 1.21 -2.33 -7.51
N TYR A 25 0.94 -2.71 -8.76
CA TYR A 25 -0.37 -3.26 -9.13
C TYR A 25 -0.70 -4.57 -8.42
N TRP A 26 0.29 -5.46 -8.31
CA TRP A 26 0.13 -6.66 -7.50
C TRP A 26 -0.11 -6.32 -6.02
N SER A 27 0.68 -5.40 -5.45
CA SER A 27 0.59 -5.02 -4.04
C SER A 27 -0.81 -4.50 -3.69
N GLU A 28 -1.34 -3.56 -4.47
CA GLU A 28 -2.66 -2.96 -4.25
C GLU A 28 -3.79 -3.98 -4.32
N GLN A 29 -3.74 -4.89 -5.32
CA GLN A 29 -4.73 -5.96 -5.44
C GLN A 29 -4.74 -6.90 -4.23
N HIS A 30 -3.56 -7.22 -3.69
CA HIS A 30 -3.43 -8.12 -2.54
C HIS A 30 -3.76 -7.40 -1.23
N LEU A 31 -3.42 -6.11 -1.13
CA LEU A 31 -3.71 -5.26 0.01
C LEU A 31 -5.22 -5.19 0.31
N LEU A 32 -6.09 -5.24 -0.71
CA LEU A 32 -7.55 -5.31 -0.51
C LEU A 32 -8.00 -6.46 0.41
N ASN A 33 -7.36 -7.64 0.28
CA ASN A 33 -7.67 -8.80 1.11
C ASN A 33 -7.08 -8.65 2.52
N VAL A 34 -5.87 -8.09 2.61
CA VAL A 34 -5.19 -7.81 3.88
C VAL A 34 -6.00 -6.80 4.70
N LEU A 35 -6.45 -5.71 4.09
CA LEU A 35 -7.26 -4.67 4.74
C LEU A 35 -8.59 -5.21 5.24
N ASN A 36 -9.25 -6.09 4.48
CA ASN A 36 -10.46 -6.76 4.96
C ASN A 36 -10.18 -7.59 6.22
N THR A 37 -9.06 -8.32 6.24
CA THR A 37 -8.65 -9.16 7.37
C THR A 37 -8.29 -8.30 8.60
N MET A 38 -7.54 -7.21 8.40
CA MET A 38 -7.18 -6.25 9.45
C MET A 38 -8.43 -5.55 10.01
N MET A 39 -9.37 -5.16 9.16
CA MET A 39 -10.65 -4.57 9.57
C MET A 39 -11.47 -5.53 10.44
N ILE A 40 -11.55 -6.83 10.08
CA ILE A 40 -12.27 -7.82 10.90
C ILE A 40 -11.55 -8.05 12.24
N SER A 41 -10.22 -8.02 12.24
CA SER A 41 -9.39 -8.32 13.40
C SER A 41 -9.27 -7.15 14.39
N ALA A 42 -9.43 -5.91 13.91
CA ALA A 42 -9.39 -4.71 14.74
C ALA A 42 -10.60 -4.63 15.69
N THR A 43 -10.35 -4.14 16.90
CA THR A 43 -11.31 -4.10 18.01
C THR A 43 -11.96 -2.73 18.14
N SER A 44 -11.22 -1.65 17.94
CA SER A 44 -11.75 -0.29 18.01
C SER A 44 -12.54 0.08 16.77
N LYS A 45 -13.63 0.83 16.97
CA LYS A 45 -14.46 1.33 15.87
C LYS A 45 -13.66 2.26 14.95
N GLU A 46 -12.82 3.09 15.55
CA GLU A 46 -11.99 4.09 14.85
C GLU A 46 -10.99 3.40 13.91
N LEU A 47 -10.27 2.37 14.37
CA LEU A 47 -9.33 1.63 13.53
C LEU A 47 -10.03 0.85 12.42
N ARG A 48 -11.17 0.21 12.70
CA ARG A 48 -11.98 -0.46 11.66
C ARG A 48 -12.42 0.50 10.57
N GLN A 49 -12.82 1.72 10.93
CA GLN A 49 -13.20 2.74 9.97
C GLN A 49 -12.00 3.22 9.13
N ALA A 50 -10.81 3.33 9.73
CA ALA A 50 -9.60 3.67 9.00
C ALA A 50 -9.26 2.62 7.94
N PHE A 51 -9.30 1.32 8.29
CA PHE A 51 -9.07 0.24 7.32
C PHE A 51 -10.14 0.18 6.22
N ALA A 52 -11.41 0.38 6.57
CA ALA A 52 -12.50 0.43 5.58
C ALA A 52 -12.34 1.61 4.60
N MET A 53 -11.94 2.78 5.11
CA MET A 53 -11.65 3.94 4.27
C MET A 53 -10.46 3.67 3.34
N HIS A 54 -9.39 3.11 3.90
CA HIS A 54 -8.19 2.83 3.14
C HIS A 54 -8.46 1.78 2.05
N GLN A 55 -9.26 0.74 2.33
CA GLN A 55 -9.69 -0.22 1.31
C GLN A 55 -10.39 0.45 0.11
N GLN A 56 -11.26 1.43 0.36
CA GLN A 56 -11.89 2.22 -0.72
C GLN A 56 -10.91 3.13 -1.47
N GLN A 57 -9.79 3.51 -0.85
CA GLN A 57 -8.71 4.24 -1.52
C GLN A 57 -7.90 3.28 -2.38
N THR A 58 -7.48 2.13 -1.84
CA THR A 58 -6.78 1.04 -2.54
C THR A 58 -7.53 0.60 -3.80
N GLU A 59 -8.86 0.46 -3.76
CA GLU A 59 -9.66 0.16 -4.96
C GLU A 59 -9.48 1.21 -6.08
N LYS A 60 -9.34 2.49 -5.70
CA LYS A 60 -9.07 3.59 -6.65
C LYS A 60 -7.60 3.60 -7.07
N HIS A 61 -6.69 3.13 -6.24
CA HIS A 61 -5.27 3.01 -6.57
C HIS A 61 -5.05 1.96 -7.65
N VAL A 62 -5.70 0.80 -7.53
CA VAL A 62 -5.77 -0.23 -8.58
C VAL A 62 -6.25 0.38 -9.90
N GLN A 63 -7.37 1.12 -9.89
CA GLN A 63 -7.90 1.77 -11.10
C GLN A 63 -6.92 2.79 -11.72
N ARG A 64 -6.17 3.55 -10.89
CA ARG A 64 -5.16 4.50 -11.39
C ARG A 64 -3.96 3.79 -12.01
N LEU A 65 -3.59 2.62 -11.48
CA LEU A 65 -2.53 1.80 -12.06
C LEU A 65 -2.98 1.23 -13.41
N GLU A 66 -4.22 0.74 -13.51
CA GLU A 66 -4.82 0.33 -14.78
C GLU A 66 -4.84 1.47 -15.81
N GLU A 67 -5.21 2.69 -15.38
CA GLU A 67 -5.14 3.90 -16.23
C GLU A 67 -3.69 4.18 -16.68
N ALA A 68 -2.71 4.06 -15.77
CA ALA A 68 -1.30 4.24 -16.10
C ALA A 68 -0.79 3.22 -17.12
N PHE A 69 -1.15 1.94 -16.98
CA PHE A 69 -0.88 0.90 -17.98
C PHE A 69 -1.51 1.25 -19.33
N GLY A 70 -2.77 1.70 -19.34
CA GLY A 70 -3.47 2.14 -20.54
C GLY A 70 -2.76 3.30 -21.26
N VAL A 71 -2.25 4.29 -20.52
CA VAL A 71 -1.46 5.41 -21.10
C VAL A 71 -0.15 4.90 -21.73
N LEU A 72 0.45 3.85 -21.19
CA LEU A 72 1.64 3.21 -21.77
C LEU A 72 1.32 2.31 -22.98
N GLY A 73 0.04 2.09 -23.28
CA GLY A 73 -0.37 1.12 -24.29
C GLY A 73 -0.02 -0.33 -23.91
N ALA A 74 0.03 -0.62 -22.61
CA ALA A 74 0.36 -1.92 -22.05
C ALA A 74 -0.84 -2.49 -21.29
N GLU A 75 -0.97 -3.82 -21.29
CA GLU A 75 -1.95 -4.50 -20.44
C GLU A 75 -1.47 -4.50 -18.98
N PRO A 76 -2.36 -4.29 -17.99
CA PRO A 76 -2.01 -4.42 -16.58
C PRO A 76 -1.49 -5.82 -16.27
N GLN A 77 -0.30 -5.89 -15.67
CA GLN A 77 0.32 -7.14 -15.26
C GLN A 77 0.74 -7.06 -13.79
N ALA A 78 0.26 -8.01 -13.00
CA ALA A 78 0.62 -8.13 -11.59
C ALA A 78 1.87 -9.00 -11.45
N VAL A 79 2.94 -8.44 -10.89
CA VAL A 79 4.16 -9.17 -10.55
C VAL A 79 4.34 -9.17 -9.03
N PRO A 80 4.51 -10.32 -8.37
CA PRO A 80 4.68 -10.38 -6.92
C PRO A 80 5.84 -9.53 -6.41
N SER A 81 5.57 -8.65 -5.45
CA SER A 81 6.60 -7.92 -4.72
C SER A 81 7.01 -8.70 -3.48
N VAL A 82 8.24 -9.23 -3.47
CA VAL A 82 8.78 -9.99 -2.32
C VAL A 82 8.80 -9.12 -1.05
N GLY A 83 9.17 -7.84 -1.19
CA GLY A 83 9.21 -6.90 -0.08
C GLY A 83 7.84 -6.67 0.54
N MET A 84 6.82 -6.44 -0.30
CA MET A 84 5.46 -6.23 0.18
C MET A 84 4.84 -7.52 0.76
N GLN A 85 5.08 -8.67 0.12
CA GLN A 85 4.60 -9.96 0.64
C GLN A 85 5.07 -10.19 2.08
N GLY A 86 6.35 -9.91 2.39
CA GLY A 86 6.85 -10.03 3.75
C GLY A 86 6.14 -9.11 4.75
N LEU A 87 5.68 -7.92 4.33
CA LEU A 87 4.91 -7.03 5.19
C LEU A 87 3.48 -7.52 5.41
N PHE A 88 2.89 -8.20 4.42
CA PHE A 88 1.60 -8.87 4.60
C PHE A 88 1.72 -10.05 5.56
N ASP A 89 2.80 -10.82 5.47
CA ASP A 89 3.11 -11.93 6.38
C ASP A 89 3.29 -11.41 7.81
N ASP A 90 4.03 -10.31 8.01
CA ASP A 90 4.15 -9.60 9.30
C ASP A 90 2.77 -9.23 9.87
N GLY A 91 1.86 -8.74 9.02
CA GLY A 91 0.50 -8.35 9.40
C GLY A 91 -0.36 -9.53 9.85
N TRP A 92 -0.24 -10.69 9.18
CA TRP A 92 -0.93 -11.91 9.59
C TRP A 92 -0.36 -12.48 10.89
N GLN A 93 0.97 -12.50 11.03
CA GLN A 93 1.63 -12.94 12.25
C GLN A 93 1.18 -12.14 13.47
N VAL A 94 1.05 -10.81 13.33
CA VAL A 94 0.50 -9.94 14.38
C VAL A 94 -0.90 -10.37 14.83
N ILE A 95 -1.77 -10.79 13.92
CA ILE A 95 -3.13 -11.23 14.26
C ILE A 95 -3.08 -12.54 15.05
N ASP A 96 -2.20 -13.46 14.66
CA ASP A 96 -2.05 -14.77 15.30
C ASP A 96 -1.38 -14.68 16.69
N GLU A 97 -0.45 -13.75 16.88
CA GLU A 97 0.33 -13.60 18.12
C GLU A 97 -0.33 -12.68 19.16
N THR A 98 -1.41 -12.00 18.81
CA THR A 98 -2.11 -11.09 19.74
C THR A 98 -3.47 -11.66 20.15
N GLU A 99 -3.89 -11.39 21.39
CA GLU A 99 -5.19 -11.84 21.89
C GLU A 99 -6.35 -11.16 21.14
N ALA A 100 -7.36 -11.94 20.75
CA ALA A 100 -8.53 -11.43 20.04
C ALA A 100 -9.36 -10.48 20.91
N GLY A 101 -9.68 -9.30 20.36
CA GLY A 101 -10.40 -8.27 21.10
C GLY A 101 -9.53 -7.41 22.02
N SER A 102 -8.23 -7.67 22.10
CA SER A 102 -7.32 -6.88 22.93
C SER A 102 -7.00 -5.52 22.30
N ALA A 103 -6.65 -4.55 23.14
CA ALA A 103 -6.09 -3.28 22.67
C ALA A 103 -4.64 -3.45 22.16
N ASN A 104 -3.90 -4.42 22.69
CA ASN A 104 -2.58 -4.80 22.17
C ASN A 104 -2.64 -5.23 20.69
N ARG A 105 -3.69 -5.96 20.28
CA ARG A 105 -3.93 -6.30 18.88
C ARG A 105 -4.06 -5.06 18.01
N ASP A 106 -4.86 -4.08 18.43
CA ASP A 106 -5.04 -2.83 17.66
C ASP A 106 -3.72 -2.04 17.52
N VAL A 107 -2.88 -2.00 18.56
CA VAL A 107 -1.54 -1.39 18.48
C VAL A 107 -0.69 -2.09 17.42
N ALA A 108 -0.63 -3.41 17.48
CA ALA A 108 0.19 -4.20 16.58
C ALA A 108 -0.32 -4.10 15.12
N LEU A 109 -1.64 -4.10 14.91
CA LEU A 109 -2.25 -3.88 13.59
C LEU A 109 -1.90 -2.51 13.01
N ILE A 110 -1.89 -1.45 13.82
CA ILE A 110 -1.47 -0.12 13.37
C ILE A 110 0.00 -0.15 12.94
N ILE A 111 0.88 -0.74 13.74
CA ILE A 111 2.31 -0.83 13.40
C ILE A 111 2.51 -1.59 12.09
N ALA A 112 1.81 -2.72 11.90
CA ALA A 112 1.87 -3.49 10.66
C ALA A 112 1.39 -2.68 9.45
N ALA A 113 0.25 -2.00 9.58
CA ALA A 113 -0.28 -1.15 8.52
C ALA A 113 0.67 0.00 8.17
N GLN A 114 1.23 0.70 9.17
CA GLN A 114 2.18 1.79 8.91
C GLN A 114 3.46 1.33 8.19
N LYS A 115 3.94 0.09 8.44
CA LYS A 115 5.05 -0.47 7.66
C LYS A 115 4.68 -0.61 6.19
N VAL A 116 3.46 -1.07 5.88
CA VAL A 116 2.92 -1.16 4.51
C VAL A 116 2.87 0.25 3.90
N GLU A 117 2.26 1.23 4.57
CA GLU A 117 2.19 2.62 4.07
C GLU A 117 3.57 3.19 3.73
N HIS A 118 4.57 2.96 4.60
CA HIS A 118 5.92 3.49 4.38
C HIS A 118 6.60 2.83 3.18
N PHE A 119 6.37 1.54 2.96
CA PHE A 119 6.83 0.84 1.76
C PHE A 119 6.17 1.40 0.51
N GLU A 120 4.85 1.60 0.52
CA GLU A 120 4.12 2.17 -0.62
C GLU A 120 4.51 3.62 -0.90
N MET A 121 4.73 4.43 0.14
CA MET A 121 5.27 5.79 -0.01
C MET A 121 6.64 5.80 -0.70
N ALA A 122 7.51 4.84 -0.39
CA ALA A 122 8.81 4.70 -1.05
C ALA A 122 8.65 4.27 -2.52
N CYS A 123 7.77 3.30 -2.80
CA CYS A 123 7.48 2.83 -4.16
C CYS A 123 6.87 3.93 -5.02
N TYR A 124 5.78 4.56 -4.58
CA TYR A 124 5.11 5.61 -5.34
C TYR A 124 5.95 6.88 -5.47
N GLY A 125 6.73 7.25 -4.45
CA GLY A 125 7.70 8.35 -4.55
C GLY A 125 8.73 8.11 -5.67
N SER A 126 9.21 6.88 -5.77
CA SER A 126 10.13 6.47 -6.83
C SER A 126 9.44 6.44 -8.20
N LEU A 127 8.27 5.82 -8.30
CA LEU A 127 7.49 5.74 -9.55
C LEU A 127 7.16 7.12 -10.11
N VAL A 128 6.74 8.08 -9.27
CA VAL A 128 6.48 9.47 -9.69
C VAL A 128 7.74 10.12 -10.26
N THR A 129 8.88 9.91 -9.62
CA THR A 129 10.17 10.46 -10.05
C THR A 129 10.62 9.84 -11.37
N LEU A 130 10.51 8.52 -11.51
CA LEU A 130 10.83 7.78 -12.72
C LEU A 130 9.92 8.20 -13.89
N ALA A 131 8.60 8.23 -13.68
CA ALA A 131 7.63 8.68 -14.68
C ALA A 131 7.94 10.10 -15.16
N THR A 132 8.26 11.02 -14.23
CA THR A 132 8.66 12.39 -14.59
C THR A 132 9.92 12.43 -15.44
N THR A 133 10.93 11.63 -15.08
CA THR A 133 12.22 11.55 -15.77
C THR A 133 12.07 10.98 -17.18
N LEU A 134 11.17 10.00 -17.36
CA LEU A 134 10.85 9.37 -18.64
C LEU A 134 9.88 10.21 -19.49
N GLY A 135 9.49 11.41 -19.03
CA GLY A 135 8.57 12.30 -19.75
C GLY A 135 7.09 11.93 -19.64
N GLN A 136 6.75 10.93 -18.83
CA GLN A 136 5.39 10.41 -18.61
C GLN A 136 4.63 11.26 -17.58
N LYS A 137 4.40 12.53 -17.90
CA LYS A 137 3.84 13.52 -16.95
C LYS A 137 2.44 13.17 -16.46
N ASP A 138 1.60 12.61 -17.31
CA ASP A 138 0.23 12.23 -16.94
C ASP A 138 0.24 11.07 -15.94
N ILE A 139 1.10 10.08 -16.16
CA ILE A 139 1.30 8.97 -15.23
C ILE A 139 1.86 9.48 -13.90
N ALA A 140 2.88 10.35 -13.92
CA ALA A 140 3.44 10.94 -12.71
C ALA A 140 2.36 11.67 -11.87
N LYS A 141 1.42 12.35 -12.54
CA LYS A 141 0.29 13.01 -11.88
C LYS A 141 -0.71 12.01 -11.28
N LEU A 142 -1.00 10.90 -11.95
CA LEU A 142 -1.87 9.84 -11.44
C LEU A 142 -1.27 9.21 -10.18
N LEU A 143 -0.02 8.74 -10.28
CA LEU A 143 0.69 8.07 -9.18
C LEU A 143 0.96 9.04 -8.01
N GLY A 144 1.13 10.34 -8.30
CA GLY A 144 1.26 11.37 -7.27
C GLY A 144 0.00 11.59 -6.44
N LYS A 145 -1.19 11.26 -6.96
CA LYS A 145 -2.43 11.27 -6.15
C LYS A 145 -2.42 10.11 -5.15
N THR A 146 -2.04 8.92 -5.58
CA THR A 146 -1.91 7.75 -4.70
C THR A 146 -0.89 8.01 -3.59
N LEU A 147 0.33 8.46 -3.94
CA LEU A 147 1.33 8.86 -2.94
C LEU A 147 0.82 9.85 -1.88
N LYS A 148 -0.06 10.77 -2.26
CA LYS A 148 -0.65 11.73 -1.33
C LYS A 148 -1.66 11.06 -0.40
N GLU A 149 -2.45 10.12 -0.91
CA GLU A 149 -3.43 9.37 -0.14
C GLU A 149 -2.74 8.44 0.87
N GLU A 150 -1.69 7.71 0.49
CA GLU A 150 -0.87 6.89 1.44
C GLU A 150 -0.29 7.73 2.58
N LYS A 151 0.25 8.91 2.28
CA LYS A 151 0.71 9.84 3.32
C LYS A 151 -0.40 10.28 4.27
N GLN A 152 -1.63 10.41 3.77
CA GLN A 152 -2.78 10.77 4.59
C GLN A 152 -3.25 9.57 5.44
N THR A 153 -3.19 8.36 4.90
CA THR A 153 -3.47 7.12 5.62
C THR A 153 -2.51 6.92 6.78
N ASP A 154 -1.18 7.01 6.56
CA ASP A 154 -0.17 6.89 7.62
C ASP A 154 -0.37 7.94 8.73
N ALA A 155 -0.67 9.19 8.35
CA ALA A 155 -0.96 10.25 9.31
C ALA A 155 -2.23 9.96 10.13
N ALA A 156 -3.27 9.39 9.51
CA ALA A 156 -4.49 8.99 10.21
C ALA A 156 -4.23 7.84 11.18
N LEU A 157 -3.45 6.83 10.79
CA LEU A 157 -3.03 5.72 11.65
C LEU A 157 -2.23 6.23 12.86
N THR A 158 -1.29 7.16 12.64
CA THR A 158 -0.53 7.82 13.71
C THR A 158 -1.46 8.51 14.71
N ALA A 159 -2.42 9.31 14.21
CA ALA A 159 -3.37 10.00 15.08
C ALA A 159 -4.22 9.03 15.92
N ILE A 160 -4.63 7.90 15.34
CA ILE A 160 -5.37 6.84 16.05
C ILE A 160 -4.49 6.24 17.16
N ALA A 161 -3.23 5.91 16.86
CA ALA A 161 -2.28 5.34 17.83
C ALA A 161 -2.07 6.28 19.03
N GLU A 162 -1.84 7.57 18.76
CA GLU A 162 -1.58 8.58 19.79
C GLU A 162 -2.81 8.92 20.66
N SER A 163 -4.02 8.80 20.11
CA SER A 163 -5.24 9.26 20.78
C SER A 163 -5.61 8.42 22.02
N LYS A 164 -5.82 7.11 21.85
CA LYS A 164 -6.38 6.25 22.91
C LYS A 164 -5.88 4.80 22.86
N ILE A 165 -5.53 4.28 21.69
CA ILE A 165 -5.22 2.86 21.53
C ILE A 165 -3.96 2.47 22.32
N ASN A 166 -2.87 3.24 22.17
CA ASN A 166 -1.64 3.01 22.96
C ASN A 166 -1.88 3.14 24.48
N GLN A 167 -2.74 4.07 24.89
CA GLN A 167 -3.07 4.24 26.31
C GLN A 167 -3.94 3.10 26.86
N LYS A 168 -4.83 2.55 26.04
CA LYS A 168 -5.68 1.40 26.40
C LYS A 168 -4.83 0.14 26.50
N ALA A 169 -3.99 -0.13 25.50
CA ALA A 169 -3.03 -1.23 25.49
C ALA A 169 -2.11 -1.21 26.72
N ARG A 170 -1.54 -0.04 27.07
CA ARG A 170 -0.70 0.12 28.27
C ARG A 170 -1.40 -0.29 29.59
N LYS A 171 -2.72 -0.16 29.67
CA LYS A 171 -3.51 -0.48 30.88
C LYS A 171 -4.07 -1.91 30.85
N GLU A 172 -3.97 -2.58 29.72
CA GLU A 172 -4.43 -3.95 29.55
C GLU A 172 -3.48 -4.88 30.29
N GLN A 173 -4.01 -5.66 31.24
CA GLN A 173 -3.23 -6.67 31.91
C GLN A 173 -3.04 -7.83 30.94
N THR A 174 -1.80 -8.23 30.70
CA THR A 174 -1.52 -9.51 30.03
C THR A 174 -2.13 -10.62 30.87
N VAL A 175 -3.00 -11.44 30.27
CA VAL A 175 -3.44 -12.68 30.88
C VAL A 175 -2.18 -13.52 31.04
N ALA A 176 -1.76 -13.75 32.29
CA ALA A 176 -0.61 -14.60 32.58
C ALA A 176 -0.90 -16.01 32.03
N GLU A 177 0.10 -16.58 31.35
CA GLU A 177 0.10 -17.90 30.70
C GLU A 177 -0.45 -19.04 31.58
#